data_AF-A0A0R3C3Q5-F1
#
_entry.id   AF-A0A0R3C3Q5-F1
#
_cell.length_a   1.000
_cell.length_b   1.000
_cell.length_c   1.000
_cell.angle_alpha   90.00
_cell.angle_beta   90.00
_cell.angle_gamma   90.00
#
_symmetry.space_group_name_H-M   'P 1'
#
loop_
_entity.id
_entity.type
_entity.pdbx_description
1 polymer ?
#
loop_
_entity_poly.entity_id
_entity_poly.type
_entity_poly.pdbx_seq_one_letter_code
_entity_poly.pdbx_strand_id
1 'polypeptide(L)'
;MSRKVVDVSTQKLLGEEAKKFGTIQKRIDELAARHALTPELQQWAHVVRLEGNDASHDEDPYSQEEADELLSFVEVYLTYVYMLPGRLKARRDQADKEKAAAAAKK
;
A
#
# COMPACT_ATOMS: atom_id res chain seq x y z
N MET A 1 -1.97 3.68 14.59
CA MET A 1 -2.81 2.85 13.69
C MET A 1 -2.16 2.62 12.32
N SER A 2 -1.54 3.63 11.71
CA SER A 2 -0.99 3.58 10.34
C SER A 2 0.11 2.53 10.11
N ARG A 3 0.99 2.30 11.09
CA ARG A 3 1.99 1.20 11.03
C ARG A 3 1.32 -0.17 10.83
N LYS A 4 0.19 -0.44 11.49
CA LYS A 4 -0.49 -1.73 11.38
C LYS A 4 -1.12 -1.92 10.00
N VAL A 5 -1.59 -0.83 9.38
CA VAL A 5 -2.08 -0.85 8.01
C VAL A 5 -0.96 -1.30 7.06
N VAL A 6 0.23 -0.70 7.15
CA VAL A 6 1.39 -1.07 6.32
C VAL A 6 1.83 -2.52 6.60
N ASP A 7 1.85 -2.94 7.86
CA ASP A 7 2.19 -4.31 8.23
C ASP A 7 1.26 -5.35 7.56
N VAL A 8 -0.04 -5.19 7.76
CA VAL A 8 -1.05 -6.12 7.23
C VAL A 8 -1.13 -6.03 5.71
N SER A 9 -1.03 -4.83 5.13
CA SER A 9 -1.07 -4.66 3.68
C SER A 9 0.12 -5.37 3.03
N THR A 10 1.33 -5.23 3.57
CA THR A 10 2.51 -5.89 3.01
C THR A 10 2.43 -7.41 3.13
N GLN A 11 1.87 -7.94 4.21
CA GLN A 11 1.57 -9.36 4.35
C GLN A 11 0.58 -9.85 3.28
N LYS A 12 -0.50 -9.11 3.04
CA LYS A 12 -1.51 -9.47 2.04
C LYS A 12 -0.97 -9.40 0.61
N LEU A 13 -0.19 -8.38 0.29
CA LEU A 13 0.39 -8.18 -1.05
C LEU A 13 1.43 -9.25 -1.39
N LEU A 14 2.20 -9.71 -0.40
CA LEU A 14 3.22 -10.76 -0.58
C LEU A 14 2.68 -12.19 -0.35
N GLY A 15 1.51 -12.35 0.26
CA GLY A 15 0.91 -13.65 0.53
C GLY A 15 1.84 -14.57 1.34
N GLU A 16 1.98 -15.83 0.91
CA GLU A 16 2.87 -16.81 1.56
C GLU A 16 4.35 -16.38 1.54
N GLU A 17 4.76 -15.55 0.57
CA GLU A 17 6.14 -15.06 0.49
C GLU A 17 6.48 -14.08 1.61
N ALA A 18 5.48 -13.47 2.26
CA ALA A 18 5.69 -12.58 3.39
C ALA A 18 6.55 -13.23 4.49
N LYS A 19 6.45 -14.56 4.65
CA LYS A 19 7.24 -15.36 5.62
C LYS A 19 8.75 -15.33 5.32
N LYS A 20 9.15 -15.15 4.05
CA LYS A 20 10.56 -15.00 3.64
C LYS A 20 11.14 -13.66 4.14
N PHE A 21 10.29 -12.66 4.31
CA PHE A 21 10.65 -11.30 4.71
C PHE A 21 10.23 -11.06 6.17
N GLY A 22 11.04 -11.57 7.10
CA GLY A 22 10.74 -11.62 8.53
C GLY A 22 10.48 -10.28 9.24
N THR A 23 10.67 -9.13 8.58
CA THR A 23 10.38 -7.81 9.13
C THR A 23 9.52 -6.98 8.16
N ILE A 24 8.75 -6.04 8.70
CA ILE A 24 7.96 -5.08 7.89
C ILE A 24 8.86 -4.27 6.95
N GLN A 25 10.06 -3.88 7.40
CA GLN A 25 11.05 -3.17 6.58
C GLN A 25 11.39 -3.98 5.32
N LYS A 26 11.76 -5.26 5.49
CA LYS A 26 12.09 -6.14 4.36
C LYS A 26 10.92 -6.33 3.40
N ARG A 27 9.69 -6.38 3.92
CA ARG A 27 8.49 -6.48 3.07
C ARG A 27 8.23 -5.19 2.27
N ILE A 28 8.43 -4.02 2.86
CA ILE A 28 8.32 -2.73 2.17
C ILE A 28 9.35 -2.66 1.04
N ASP A 29 10.61 -3.01 1.33
CA ASP A 29 11.70 -2.97 0.36
C ASP A 29 11.46 -3.95 -0.80
N GLU A 30 10.96 -5.15 -0.50
CA GLU A 30 10.60 -6.13 -1.52
C GLU A 30 9.47 -5.62 -2.44
N LEU A 31 8.42 -5.02 -1.87
CA LEU A 31 7.31 -4.49 -2.67
C LEU A 31 7.76 -3.32 -3.55
N ALA A 32 8.68 -2.48 -3.08
CA ALA A 32 9.29 -1.43 -3.89
C ALA A 32 10.16 -2.02 -5.01
N ALA A 33 10.96 -3.05 -4.72
CA ALA A 33 11.76 -3.76 -5.72
C ALA A 33 10.90 -4.41 -6.82
N ARG A 34 9.67 -4.82 -6.49
CA ARG A 34 8.67 -5.33 -7.44
C ARG A 34 7.86 -4.24 -8.16
N HIS A 35 8.18 -2.97 -7.94
CA HIS A 35 7.42 -1.81 -8.44
C HIS A 35 5.94 -1.80 -8.00
N ALA A 36 5.61 -2.51 -6.92
CA ALA A 36 4.29 -2.45 -6.29
C ALA A 36 4.13 -1.20 -5.40
N LEU A 37 5.25 -0.58 -5.02
CA LEU A 37 5.33 0.73 -4.38
C LEU A 37 6.24 1.64 -5.21
N THR A 38 5.90 2.93 -5.29
CA THR A 38 6.85 3.93 -5.80
C THR A 38 7.95 4.20 -4.77
N PRO A 39 9.11 4.77 -5.18
CA PRO A 39 10.15 5.19 -4.25
C PRO A 39 9.64 6.12 -3.14
N GLU A 40 8.74 7.05 -3.47
CA GLU A 40 8.17 8.00 -2.51
C GLU A 40 7.28 7.29 -1.48
N LEU A 41 6.45 6.34 -1.93
CA LEU A 41 5.62 5.55 -1.03
C LEU A 41 6.45 4.59 -0.16
N GLN A 42 7.57 4.08 -0.67
CA GLN A 42 8.50 3.29 0.13
C GLN A 42 9.10 4.14 1.26
N GLN A 43 9.57 5.35 0.95
CA GLN A 43 10.13 6.28 1.93
C GLN A 43 9.09 6.62 3.01
N TRP A 44 7.88 7.01 2.62
CA TRP A 44 6.82 7.32 3.56
C TRP A 44 6.40 6.11 4.41
N ALA A 45 6.34 4.91 3.84
CA ALA A 45 6.07 3.69 4.59
C ALA A 45 7.17 3.38 5.64
N HIS A 46 8.43 3.73 5.35
CA HIS A 46 9.51 3.63 6.33
C HIS A 46 9.41 4.67 7.45
N VAL A 47 8.99 5.90 7.14
CA VAL A 47 8.73 6.95 8.15
C VAL A 47 7.64 6.49 9.12
N VAL A 48 6.47 6.10 8.61
CA VAL A 48 5.35 5.61 9.45
C VAL A 48 5.70 4.34 10.24
N ARG A 49 6.60 3.50 9.71
CA ARG A 49 7.13 2.35 10.44
C ARG A 49 7.96 2.77 11.66
N LEU A 50 8.80 3.78 11.51
CA LEU A 50 9.69 4.29 12.55
C LEU A 50 8.91 5.09 13.59
N GLU A 51 8.09 6.05 13.16
CA GLU A 51 7.26 6.86 14.05
C GLU A 51 6.25 6.01 14.81
N GLY A 52 5.63 5.02 14.16
CA GLY A 52 4.73 4.09 14.85
C GLY A 52 5.44 3.09 15.78
N ASN A 53 6.77 3.12 15.85
CA ASN A 53 7.58 2.39 16.82
C ASN A 53 8.05 3.30 17.96
N ASP A 54 8.35 4.56 17.65
CA ASP A 54 8.83 5.57 18.61
C ASP A 54 7.69 6.24 19.39
N ALA A 55 6.50 6.38 18.81
CA ALA A 55 5.31 6.89 19.50
C ALA A 55 4.75 5.96 20.60
N SER A 56 5.37 4.80 20.80
CA SER A 56 5.13 3.99 22.00
C SER A 56 5.99 4.44 23.19
N HIS A 57 6.92 5.36 22.98
CA HIS A 57 7.92 5.82 23.95
C HIS A 57 7.86 7.33 24.25
N ASP A 58 7.16 8.15 23.46
CA ASP A 58 6.91 9.55 23.79
C ASP A 58 5.66 9.67 24.70
N GLU A 59 5.83 10.38 25.83
CA GLU A 59 4.76 10.67 26.79
C GLU A 59 3.79 11.75 26.28
N ASP A 60 4.14 12.44 25.19
CA ASP A 60 3.32 13.50 24.61
C ASP A 60 2.21 12.94 23.68
N PRO A 61 0.96 13.37 23.86
CA PRO A 61 -0.12 12.99 22.96
C PRO A 61 0.11 13.58 21.56
N TYR A 62 -0.13 12.78 20.53
CA TYR A 62 -0.17 13.24 19.14
C TYR A 62 -1.02 14.51 19.01
N SER A 63 -0.46 15.51 18.33
CA SER A 63 -1.22 16.66 17.85
C SER A 63 -2.26 16.22 16.81
N GLN A 64 -3.26 17.07 16.59
CA GLN A 64 -4.27 16.81 15.57
C GLN A 64 -3.62 16.76 14.18
N GLU A 65 -2.66 17.64 13.93
CA GLU A 65 -1.92 17.74 12.68
C GLU A 65 -1.17 16.45 12.36
N GLU A 66 -0.45 15.88 13.33
CA GLU A 66 0.24 14.59 13.15
C GLU A 66 -0.74 13.44 12.89
N ALA A 67 -1.88 13.43 13.56
CA ALA A 67 -2.92 12.43 13.33
C ALA A 67 -3.50 12.54 11.90
N ASP A 68 -3.73 13.77 11.42
CA ASP A 68 -4.23 14.04 10.08
C ASP A 68 -3.20 13.68 9.00
N GLU A 69 -1.92 13.91 9.24
CA GLU A 69 -0.82 13.48 8.36
C GLU A 69 -0.77 11.95 8.25
N LEU A 70 -0.84 11.25 9.38
CA LEU A 70 -0.86 9.79 9.43
C LEU A 70 -2.08 9.18 8.73
N LEU A 71 -3.24 9.84 8.81
CA LEU A 71 -4.46 9.42 8.13
C LEU A 71 -4.34 9.65 6.62
N SER A 72 -3.86 10.83 6.22
CA SER A 72 -3.63 11.20 4.83
C SER A 72 -2.66 10.24 4.14
N PHE A 73 -1.57 9.87 4.84
CA PHE A 73 -0.66 8.83 4.37
C PHE A 73 -1.39 7.51 4.09
N VAL A 74 -2.20 7.03 5.05
CA VAL A 74 -2.91 5.75 4.91
C VAL A 74 -3.86 5.77 3.71
N GLU A 75 -4.58 6.87 3.50
CA GLU A 75 -5.49 7.02 2.37
C GLU A 75 -4.76 6.95 1.03
N VAL A 76 -3.67 7.73 0.88
CA VAL A 76 -2.85 7.73 -0.34
C VAL A 76 -2.24 6.35 -0.58
N TYR A 77 -1.67 5.75 0.46
CA TYR A 77 -1.06 4.43 0.40
C TYR A 77 -2.05 3.36 -0.07
N LEU A 78 -3.22 3.25 0.58
CA LEU A 78 -4.23 2.25 0.23
C LEU A 78 -4.84 2.50 -1.16
N THR A 79 -4.99 3.77 -1.55
CA THR A 79 -5.39 4.14 -2.90
C THR A 79 -4.41 3.59 -3.92
N TYR A 80 -3.11 3.75 -3.68
CA TYR A 80 -2.09 3.26 -4.60
C TYR A 80 -2.01 1.73 -4.65
N VAL A 81 -1.96 1.05 -3.50
CA VAL A 81 -1.68 -0.40 -3.47
C VAL A 81 -2.89 -1.27 -3.79
N TYR A 82 -4.12 -0.77 -3.60
CA TYR A 82 -5.34 -1.56 -3.81
C TYR A 82 -6.30 -0.92 -4.81
N MET A 83 -6.61 0.37 -4.63
CA MET A 83 -7.68 0.99 -5.40
C MET A 83 -7.31 1.20 -6.87
N LEU A 84 -6.12 1.74 -7.14
CA LEU A 84 -5.65 1.97 -8.51
C LEU A 84 -5.47 0.64 -9.29
N PRO A 85 -4.81 -0.40 -8.75
CA PRO A 85 -4.77 -1.71 -9.40
C PRO A 85 -6.15 -2.30 -9.70
N GLY A 86 -7.09 -2.19 -8.75
CA GLY A 86 -8.46 -2.67 -8.94
C GLY A 86 -9.21 -1.92 -10.05
N ARG A 87 -9.10 -0.59 -10.08
CA ARG A 87 -9.68 0.26 -11.14
C ARG A 87 -9.09 -0.05 -12.51
N LEU A 88 -7.77 -0.24 -12.60
CA LEU A 88 -7.09 -0.60 -13.84
C LEU A 88 -7.53 -1.98 -14.34
N LYS A 89 -7.64 -2.97 -13.44
CA LYS A 89 -8.16 -4.29 -13.79
C LYS A 89 -9.58 -4.20 -14.36
N ALA A 90 -10.48 -3.51 -13.66
CA ALA A 90 -11.87 -3.36 -14.12
C ALA A 90 -11.95 -2.69 -15.51
N ARG A 91 -11.12 -1.68 -15.78
CA ARG A 91 -11.07 -1.01 -17.09
C ARG A 91 -10.55 -1.94 -18.19
N ARG A 92 -9.52 -2.75 -17.92
CA ARG A 92 -9.01 -3.74 -18.87
C ARG A 92 -10.07 -4.79 -19.19
N ASP A 93 -10.70 -5.36 -18.17
CA ASP A 93 -11.75 -6.37 -18.34
C ASP A 93 -12.93 -5.84 -19.17
N GLN A 94 -13.30 -4.56 -18.99
CA GLN A 94 -14.32 -3.90 -19.80
C GLN A 94 -13.88 -3.74 -21.26
N ALA A 95 -12.67 -3.23 -21.49
CA ALA A 95 -12.14 -3.05 -22.84
C ALA A 95 -12.03 -4.37 -23.61
N ASP A 96 -11.68 -5.47 -22.93
CA ASP A 96 -11.60 -6.80 -23.55
C ASP A 96 -12.99 -7.34 -23.93
N LYS A 97 -14.01 -7.12 -23.09
CA LYS A 97 -15.41 -7.45 -23.41
C LYS A 97 -15.92 -6.66 -24.61
N GLU A 98 -15.63 -5.36 -24.67
CA GLU A 98 -16.03 -4.49 -25.79
C GLU A 98 -15.39 -4.95 -27.11
N LYS A 99 -14.10 -5.31 -27.09
CA LYS A 99 -13.39 -5.88 -28.25
C LYS A 99 -13.99 -7.22 -28.70
N ALA A 100 -14.28 -8.12 -27.76
CA ALA A 100 -14.88 -9.42 -28.09
C ALA A 100 -16.28 -9.26 -28.71
N ALA A 101 -17.10 -8.35 -28.18
CA ALA A 101 -18.42 -8.05 -28.73
C ALA A 101 -18.37 -7.43 -30.13
N ALA A 102 -17.36 -6.61 -30.41
CA ALA A 102 -17.14 -6.04 -31.75
C ALA A 102 -16.68 -7.11 -32.75
N ALA A 103 -15.83 -8.06 -32.33
CA ALA A 103 -15.37 -9.16 -33.19
C ALA A 103 -16.48 -10.16 -33.53
N ALA A 104 -17.41 -10.43 -32.60
CA ALA A 104 -18.54 -11.34 -32.82
C ALA A 104 -19.64 -10.77 -33.75
N LYS A 105 -19.61 -9.46 -34.04
CA LYS A 105 -20.55 -8.79 -34.95
C LYS A 105 -20.04 -8.68 -36.39
N LYS A 106 -18.83 -9.16 -36.66
CA LYS A 106 -18.16 -9.10 -37.96
C LYS A 106 -18.10 -10.50 -38.58
#